data_AF-A0A851I3Y0-F1
#
_entry.id   AF-A0A851I3Y0-F1
#
_cell.length_a   1.000
_cell.length_b   1.000
_cell.length_c   1.000
_cell.angle_alpha   90.00
_cell.angle_beta   90.00
_cell.angle_gamma   90.00
#
_symmetry.space_group_name_H-M   'P 1'
#
loop_
_entity.id
_entity.type
_entity.pdbx_description
1 polymer ?
#
loop_
_entity_poly.entity_id
_entity_poly.type
_entity_poly.pdbx_seq_one_letter_code
_entity_poly.pdbx_strand_id
1 'polypeptide(L)'
;MGINFEEVKAIVELGIMGVISYTYITQQKKLFEQQEKTITVLAKLENQLNNDFLKGKGLEIALILKIQDMRWAVQKRILKYIKNNHLEENWDVISKEIKTFFDSKMINFENEMHDIIEETTYKLLSKMIKDEFEQTKEILLHILDDLKKEGVKEKDLYGKAARIVETHMESIENELVAKIKSIIN
;
A
#
# COMPACT_ATOMS: atom_id res chain seq x y z
N MET A 1 58.03 4.31 10.84
CA MET A 1 57.35 3.90 9.61
C MET A 1 55.98 4.55 9.63
N GLY A 2 55.79 5.62 8.85
CA GLY A 2 54.50 6.32 8.79
C GLY A 2 53.58 5.58 7.82
N ILE A 3 52.35 5.29 8.23
CA ILE A 3 51.35 4.68 7.35
C ILE A 3 51.00 5.71 6.28
N ASN A 4 51.11 5.33 5.00
CA ASN A 4 50.83 6.20 3.88
C ASN A 4 49.32 6.49 3.83
N PHE A 5 48.94 7.77 3.94
CA PHE A 5 47.55 8.20 3.96
C PHE A 5 46.77 7.76 2.70
N GLU A 6 47.45 7.68 1.56
CA GLU A 6 46.87 7.17 0.30
C GLU A 6 46.53 5.67 0.40
N GLU A 7 47.37 4.87 1.05
CA GLU A 7 47.12 3.44 1.25
C GLU A 7 45.97 3.21 2.25
N VAL A 8 45.91 4.00 3.33
CA VAL A 8 44.78 3.95 4.28
C VAL A 8 43.47 4.33 3.59
N LYS A 9 43.49 5.38 2.77
CA LYS A 9 42.32 5.83 2.01
C LYS A 9 41.85 4.75 1.04
N ALA A 10 42.75 4.12 0.30
CA ALA A 10 42.43 3.03 -0.62
C ALA A 10 41.83 1.81 0.11
N ILE A 11 42.37 1.44 1.28
CA ILE A 11 41.84 0.35 2.11
C ILE A 11 40.42 0.67 2.60
N VAL A 12 40.17 1.91 3.03
CA VAL A 12 38.85 2.36 3.49
C VAL A 12 37.84 2.38 2.34
N GLU A 13 38.23 2.88 1.16
CA GLU A 13 37.37 2.91 -0.04
C GLU A 13 36.99 1.50 -0.52
N LEU A 14 37.94 0.56 -0.51
CA LEU A 14 37.67 -0.85 -0.83
C LEU A 14 36.74 -1.50 0.20
N GLY A 15 36.91 -1.18 1.48
CA GLY A 15 36.01 -1.64 2.55
C GLY A 15 34.57 -1.15 2.37
N ILE A 16 34.39 0.13 2.05
CA ILE A 16 33.07 0.73 1.78
C ILE A 16 32.43 0.08 0.53
N MET A 17 33.20 -0.11 -0.53
CA MET A 17 32.74 -0.75 -1.76
C MET A 17 32.30 -2.21 -1.54
N GLY A 18 33.02 -2.94 -0.69
CA GLY A 18 32.65 -4.30 -0.29
C GLY A 18 31.32 -4.37 0.45
N VAL A 19 31.07 -3.44 1.38
CA VAL A 19 29.81 -3.36 2.14
C VAL A 19 28.62 -2.99 1.23
N ILE A 20 28.80 -2.02 0.32
CA ILE A 20 27.78 -1.63 -0.65
C ILE A 20 27.44 -2.80 -1.60
N SER A 21 28.46 -3.50 -2.09
CA SER A 21 28.26 -4.65 -2.99
C SER A 21 27.53 -5.79 -2.28
N TYR A 22 27.92 -6.09 -1.04
CA TYR A 22 27.27 -7.12 -0.23
C TYR A 22 25.81 -6.78 0.07
N THR A 23 25.53 -5.56 0.50
CA THR A 23 24.15 -5.11 0.79
C THR A 23 23.29 -5.11 -0.48
N TYR A 24 23.83 -4.67 -1.62
CA TYR A 24 23.13 -4.71 -2.91
C TYR A 24 22.80 -6.15 -3.36
N ILE A 25 23.75 -7.08 -3.30
CA ILE A 25 23.54 -8.50 -3.63
C ILE A 25 22.49 -9.12 -2.69
N THR A 26 22.54 -8.80 -1.40
CA THR A 26 21.60 -9.32 -0.40
C THR A 26 20.18 -8.76 -0.62
N GLN A 27 20.07 -7.49 -1.02
CA GLN A 27 18.79 -6.88 -1.40
C GLN A 27 18.23 -7.46 -2.70
N GLN A 28 19.08 -7.69 -3.72
CA GLN A 28 18.67 -8.35 -4.95
C GLN A 28 18.20 -9.79 -4.69
N LYS A 29 18.90 -10.56 -3.87
CA LYS A 29 18.46 -11.92 -3.48
C LYS A 29 17.08 -11.93 -2.83
N LYS A 30 16.82 -10.98 -1.90
CA LYS A 30 15.48 -10.82 -1.31
C LYS A 30 14.42 -10.46 -2.36
N LEU A 31 14.76 -9.62 -3.33
CA LEU A 31 13.88 -9.25 -4.45
C LEU A 31 13.57 -10.47 -5.34
N PHE A 32 14.58 -11.30 -5.63
CA PHE A 32 14.42 -12.53 -6.40
C PHE A 32 13.64 -13.61 -5.65
N GLU A 33 13.85 -13.78 -4.35
CA GLU A 33 13.03 -14.68 -3.52
C GLU A 33 11.57 -14.22 -3.43
N GLN A 34 11.34 -12.91 -3.39
CA GLN A 34 9.99 -12.34 -3.52
C GLN A 34 9.40 -12.63 -4.90
N GLN A 35 10.17 -12.44 -5.97
CA GLN A 35 9.74 -12.75 -7.34
C GLN A 35 9.48 -14.24 -7.57
N GLU A 36 10.26 -15.14 -7.00
CA GLU A 36 10.06 -16.60 -7.11
C GLU A 36 8.80 -17.04 -6.35
N LYS A 37 8.54 -16.44 -5.19
CA LYS A 37 7.25 -16.57 -4.51
C LYS A 37 6.11 -16.02 -5.36
N THR A 38 6.28 -14.86 -6.00
CA THR A 38 5.29 -14.29 -6.92
C THR A 38 5.05 -15.20 -8.11
N ILE A 39 6.09 -15.74 -8.76
CA ILE A 39 5.98 -16.68 -9.89
C ILE A 39 5.28 -17.97 -9.46
N THR A 40 5.60 -18.50 -8.28
CA THR A 40 4.96 -19.70 -7.75
C THR A 40 3.49 -19.46 -7.43
N VAL A 41 3.16 -18.28 -6.89
CA VAL A 41 1.77 -17.86 -6.67
C VAL A 41 1.06 -17.66 -8.00
N LEU A 42 1.69 -17.02 -8.99
CA LEU A 42 1.14 -16.85 -10.34
C LEU A 42 0.90 -18.18 -11.05
N ALA A 43 1.81 -19.16 -10.93
CA ALA A 43 1.63 -20.50 -11.49
C ALA A 43 0.54 -21.30 -10.77
N LYS A 44 0.36 -21.08 -9.46
CA LYS A 44 -0.79 -21.63 -8.71
C LYS A 44 -2.10 -20.93 -9.08
N LEU A 45 -2.08 -19.61 -9.28
CA LEU A 45 -3.22 -18.83 -9.77
C LEU A 45 -3.59 -19.26 -11.19
N GLU A 46 -2.64 -19.47 -12.09
CA GLU A 46 -2.86 -19.96 -13.46
C GLU A 46 -3.52 -21.35 -13.46
N ASN A 47 -3.04 -22.27 -12.61
CA ASN A 47 -3.68 -23.58 -12.45
C ASN A 47 -5.06 -23.51 -11.77
N GLN A 48 -5.31 -22.52 -10.93
CA GLN A 48 -6.62 -22.29 -10.32
C GLN A 48 -7.59 -21.56 -11.25
N LEU A 49 -7.10 -20.68 -12.14
CA LEU A 49 -7.86 -20.00 -13.20
C LEU A 49 -8.26 -20.96 -14.32
N ASN A 50 -7.52 -22.05 -14.51
CA ASN A 50 -7.95 -23.17 -15.36
C ASN A 50 -9.16 -23.95 -14.81
N ASN A 51 -9.60 -23.66 -13.58
CA ASN A 51 -10.95 -23.97 -13.10
C ASN A 51 -11.70 -22.65 -12.94
N ASP A 52 -12.99 -22.60 -13.30
CA ASP A 52 -13.75 -21.35 -13.54
C ASP A 52 -13.77 -20.28 -12.41
N PHE A 53 -13.24 -20.52 -11.19
CA PHE A 53 -13.13 -19.54 -10.10
C PHE A 53 -11.88 -19.73 -9.22
N LEU A 54 -11.27 -18.63 -8.76
CA LEU A 54 -10.23 -18.66 -7.72
C LEU A 54 -10.82 -19.10 -6.37
N LYS A 55 -10.16 -20.07 -5.72
CA LYS A 55 -10.57 -20.60 -4.41
C LYS A 55 -9.39 -20.83 -3.47
N GLY A 56 -9.70 -20.91 -2.17
CA GLY A 56 -8.72 -21.21 -1.12
C GLY A 56 -7.53 -20.25 -1.14
N LYS A 57 -6.30 -20.79 -1.10
CA LYS A 57 -5.11 -19.96 -0.89
C LYS A 57 -4.80 -18.97 -2.01
N GLY A 58 -5.11 -19.28 -3.28
CA GLY A 58 -4.87 -18.32 -4.36
C GLY A 58 -5.86 -17.16 -4.33
N LEU A 59 -7.13 -17.41 -3.98
CA LEU A 59 -8.11 -16.36 -3.72
C LEU A 59 -7.64 -15.45 -2.57
N GLU A 60 -7.16 -16.03 -1.47
CA GLU A 60 -6.63 -15.28 -0.32
C GLU A 60 -5.50 -14.33 -0.75
N ILE A 61 -4.53 -14.85 -1.51
CA ILE A 61 -3.38 -14.04 -1.94
C ILE A 61 -3.80 -12.96 -2.93
N ALA A 62 -4.68 -13.26 -3.89
CA ALA A 62 -5.18 -12.29 -4.86
C ALA A 62 -5.89 -11.11 -4.16
N LEU A 63 -6.74 -11.41 -3.18
CA LEU A 63 -7.45 -10.38 -2.41
C LEU A 63 -6.50 -9.56 -1.54
N ILE A 64 -5.54 -10.19 -0.85
CA ILE A 64 -4.54 -9.47 -0.05
C ILE A 64 -3.75 -8.50 -0.93
N LEU A 65 -3.26 -8.96 -2.09
CA LEU A 65 -2.52 -8.10 -3.02
C LEU A 65 -3.38 -6.94 -3.52
N LYS A 66 -4.65 -7.20 -3.83
CA LYS A 66 -5.55 -6.15 -4.31
C LYS A 66 -5.83 -5.08 -3.26
N ILE A 67 -6.03 -5.49 -2.00
CA ILE A 67 -6.22 -4.56 -0.88
C ILE A 67 -4.95 -3.74 -0.62
N GLN A 68 -3.78 -4.36 -0.67
CA GLN A 68 -2.50 -3.67 -0.51
C GLN A 68 -2.28 -2.61 -1.60
N ASP A 69 -2.58 -2.93 -2.86
CA ASP A 69 -2.50 -1.96 -3.97
C ASP A 69 -3.46 -0.78 -3.75
N MET A 70 -4.73 -1.06 -3.43
CA MET A 70 -5.73 -0.04 -3.16
C MET A 70 -5.31 0.89 -2.00
N ARG A 71 -4.85 0.30 -0.89
CA ARG A 71 -4.37 1.00 0.31
C ARG A 71 -3.19 1.90 0.01
N TRP A 72 -2.16 1.39 -0.67
CA TRP A 72 -0.98 2.18 -1.04
C TRP A 72 -1.33 3.32 -1.99
N ALA A 73 -2.21 3.07 -2.96
CA ALA A 73 -2.64 4.09 -3.90
C ALA A 73 -3.38 5.25 -3.20
N VAL A 74 -4.27 4.93 -2.26
CA VAL A 74 -4.96 5.91 -1.41
C VAL A 74 -3.97 6.68 -0.54
N GLN A 75 -3.14 5.99 0.23
CA GLN A 75 -2.16 6.63 1.12
C GLN A 75 -1.27 7.60 0.36
N LYS A 76 -0.72 7.17 -0.78
CA LYS A 76 0.14 8.02 -1.63
C LYS A 76 -0.60 9.27 -2.10
N ARG A 77 -1.88 9.16 -2.45
CA ARG A 77 -2.70 10.30 -2.87
C ARG A 77 -2.92 11.28 -1.73
N ILE A 78 -3.31 10.79 -0.54
CA ILE A 78 -3.53 11.64 0.64
C ILE A 78 -2.24 12.33 1.09
N LEU A 79 -1.14 11.59 1.19
CA LEU A 79 0.17 12.16 1.56
C LEU A 79 0.63 13.24 0.57
N LYS A 80 0.27 13.14 -0.70
CA LYS A 80 0.54 14.20 -1.69
C LYS A 80 -0.20 15.49 -1.35
N TYR A 81 -1.48 15.41 -0.96
CA TYR A 81 -2.24 16.60 -0.57
C TYR A 81 -1.71 17.23 0.73
N ILE A 82 -1.34 16.40 1.71
CA ILE A 82 -0.71 16.87 2.95
C ILE A 82 0.60 17.61 2.65
N LYS A 83 1.46 17.06 1.78
CA LYS A 83 2.77 17.66 1.46
C LYS A 83 2.68 18.95 0.63
N ASN A 84 1.66 19.07 -0.22
CA ASN A 84 1.55 20.18 -1.17
C ASN A 84 0.89 21.45 -0.59
N ASN A 85 0.43 21.46 0.67
CA ASN A 85 0.12 22.64 1.49
C ASN A 85 -0.83 23.72 0.87
N HIS A 86 -1.85 23.30 0.11
CA HIS A 86 -2.90 24.21 -0.41
C HIS A 86 -4.32 23.66 -0.13
N LEU A 87 -4.49 23.03 1.05
CA LEU A 87 -5.75 22.40 1.43
C LEU A 87 -6.89 23.41 1.57
N GLU A 88 -6.62 24.61 2.11
CA GLU A 88 -7.64 25.64 2.33
C GLU A 88 -8.16 26.23 1.00
N GLU A 89 -7.25 26.61 0.11
CA GLU A 89 -7.58 27.25 -1.16
C GLU A 89 -8.30 26.30 -2.14
N ASN A 90 -8.04 24.99 -2.06
CA ASN A 90 -8.51 24.00 -3.03
C ASN A 90 -9.40 22.91 -2.42
N TRP A 91 -9.96 23.14 -1.23
CA TRP A 91 -10.67 22.11 -0.46
C TRP A 91 -11.78 21.40 -1.24
N ASP A 92 -12.64 22.15 -1.93
CA ASP A 92 -13.78 21.59 -2.65
C ASP A 92 -13.34 20.69 -3.81
N VAL A 93 -12.25 21.07 -4.49
CA VAL A 93 -11.66 20.28 -5.57
C VAL A 93 -10.99 19.02 -4.99
N ILE A 94 -10.16 19.17 -3.96
CA ILE A 94 -9.44 18.07 -3.32
C ILE A 94 -10.39 17.04 -2.74
N SER A 95 -11.42 17.48 -2.00
CA SER A 95 -12.40 16.59 -1.39
C SER A 95 -13.19 15.80 -2.44
N LYS A 96 -13.57 16.45 -3.55
CA LYS A 96 -14.22 15.78 -4.68
C LYS A 96 -13.30 14.79 -5.38
N GLU A 97 -12.05 15.18 -5.65
CA GLU A 97 -11.05 14.29 -6.25
C GLU A 97 -10.79 13.05 -5.39
N ILE A 98 -10.71 13.20 -4.06
CA ILE A 98 -10.55 12.07 -3.14
C ILE A 98 -11.76 11.15 -3.22
N LYS A 99 -12.99 11.68 -3.15
CA LYS A 99 -14.22 10.87 -3.26
C LYS A 99 -14.25 10.07 -4.56
N THR A 100 -14.05 10.74 -5.69
CA THR A 100 -14.00 10.08 -7.01
C THR A 100 -12.86 9.06 -7.11
N PHE A 101 -11.71 9.34 -6.49
CA PHE A 101 -10.60 8.40 -6.46
C PHE A 101 -10.96 7.11 -5.70
N PHE A 102 -11.58 7.23 -4.53
CA PHE A 102 -12.08 6.07 -3.78
C PHE A 102 -13.11 5.27 -4.57
N ASP A 103 -14.09 5.95 -5.18
CA ASP A 103 -15.10 5.30 -6.02
C ASP A 103 -14.46 4.54 -7.18
N SER A 104 -13.46 5.13 -7.85
CA SER A 104 -12.73 4.48 -8.94
C SER A 104 -11.99 3.22 -8.50
N LYS A 105 -11.44 3.20 -7.26
CA LYS A 105 -10.76 2.03 -6.72
C LYS A 105 -11.73 0.90 -6.42
N MET A 106 -12.91 1.22 -5.92
CA MET A 106 -13.98 0.23 -5.74
C MET A 106 -14.47 -0.32 -7.07
N ILE A 107 -14.73 0.53 -8.07
CA ILE A 107 -15.13 0.08 -9.41
C ILE A 107 -14.07 -0.86 -10.01
N ASN A 108 -12.78 -0.53 -9.89
CA ASN A 108 -11.71 -1.40 -10.38
C ASN A 108 -11.65 -2.72 -9.61
N PHE A 109 -11.87 -2.72 -8.29
CA PHE A 109 -11.98 -3.95 -7.51
C PHE A 109 -13.13 -4.83 -8.03
N GLU A 110 -14.31 -4.25 -8.23
CA GLU A 110 -15.47 -4.97 -8.74
C GLU A 110 -15.20 -5.58 -10.11
N ASN A 111 -14.69 -4.78 -11.06
CA ASN A 111 -14.39 -5.25 -12.42
C ASN A 111 -13.34 -6.36 -12.47
N GLU A 112 -12.34 -6.33 -11.59
CA GLU A 112 -11.25 -7.32 -11.61
C GLU A 112 -11.59 -8.59 -10.83
N MET A 113 -12.46 -8.49 -9.81
CA MET A 113 -12.71 -9.59 -8.86
C MET A 113 -14.06 -10.28 -9.07
N HIS A 114 -15.04 -9.63 -9.70
CA HIS A 114 -16.40 -10.18 -9.83
C HIS A 114 -16.43 -11.51 -10.59
N ASP A 115 -15.71 -11.59 -11.71
CA ASP A 115 -15.79 -12.75 -12.61
C ASP A 115 -14.89 -13.91 -12.17
N ILE A 116 -13.95 -13.67 -11.25
CA ILE A 116 -12.95 -14.67 -10.82
C ILE A 116 -13.23 -15.24 -9.42
N ILE A 117 -14.29 -14.76 -8.75
CA ILE A 117 -14.70 -15.20 -7.41
C ILE A 117 -16.14 -15.72 -7.46
N GLU A 118 -16.42 -16.79 -6.71
CA GLU A 118 -17.79 -17.30 -6.56
C GLU A 118 -18.75 -16.21 -6.02
N GLU A 119 -19.92 -16.06 -6.63
CA GLU A 119 -20.86 -14.93 -6.39
C GLU A 119 -21.16 -14.68 -4.90
N THR A 120 -21.41 -15.75 -4.12
CA THR A 120 -21.70 -15.65 -2.68
C THR A 120 -20.50 -15.09 -1.91
N THR A 121 -19.31 -15.60 -2.19
CA THR A 121 -18.06 -15.14 -1.58
C THR A 121 -17.74 -13.71 -2.01
N TYR A 122 -17.93 -13.39 -3.29
CA TYR A 122 -17.75 -12.04 -3.82
C TYR A 122 -18.65 -11.03 -3.12
N LYS A 123 -19.96 -11.31 -2.98
CA LYS A 123 -20.90 -10.40 -2.31
C LYS A 123 -20.49 -10.10 -0.86
N LEU A 124 -20.05 -11.12 -0.13
CA LEU A 124 -19.59 -10.96 1.25
C LEU A 124 -18.31 -10.10 1.32
N LEU A 125 -17.32 -10.41 0.48
CA LEU A 125 -16.05 -9.68 0.43
C LEU A 125 -16.23 -8.24 -0.04
N SER A 126 -16.97 -8.03 -1.13
CA SER A 126 -17.23 -6.71 -1.71
C SER A 126 -17.91 -5.79 -0.71
N LYS A 127 -18.94 -6.29 0.00
CA LYS A 127 -19.61 -5.52 1.05
C LYS A 127 -18.63 -5.12 2.17
N MET A 128 -17.87 -6.08 2.70
CA MET A 128 -16.92 -5.82 3.78
C MET A 128 -15.84 -4.82 3.38
N ILE A 129 -15.25 -4.97 2.18
CA ILE A 129 -14.24 -4.07 1.66
C ILE A 129 -14.84 -2.69 1.45
N LYS A 130 -16.04 -2.59 0.87
CA LYS A 130 -16.74 -1.32 0.66
C LYS A 130 -17.00 -0.57 1.96
N ASP A 131 -17.52 -1.26 2.97
CA ASP A 131 -17.83 -0.67 4.27
C ASP A 131 -16.57 -0.12 4.96
N GLU A 132 -15.46 -0.84 4.86
CA GLU A 132 -14.16 -0.40 5.41
C GLU A 132 -13.56 0.76 4.61
N PHE A 133 -13.64 0.72 3.28
CA PHE A 133 -13.12 1.78 2.41
C PHE A 133 -13.90 3.08 2.58
N GLU A 134 -15.21 3.01 2.82
CA GLU A 134 -16.05 4.18 3.10
C GLU A 134 -15.66 4.83 4.42
N GLN A 135 -15.48 4.05 5.49
CA GLN A 135 -15.01 4.55 6.78
C GLN A 135 -13.62 5.18 6.67
N THR A 136 -12.71 4.51 5.96
CA THR A 136 -11.36 5.01 5.67
C THR A 136 -11.42 6.37 4.97
N LYS A 137 -12.29 6.51 3.96
CA LYS A 137 -12.49 7.76 3.22
C LYS A 137 -12.93 8.88 4.14
N GLU A 138 -13.91 8.64 5.01
CA GLU A 138 -14.42 9.62 5.96
C GLU A 138 -13.33 10.08 6.93
N ILE A 139 -12.56 9.15 7.51
CA ILE A 139 -11.47 9.46 8.43
C ILE A 139 -10.38 10.31 7.75
N LEU A 140 -9.98 9.93 6.53
CA LEU A 140 -8.97 10.68 5.79
C LEU A 140 -9.44 12.07 5.39
N LEU A 141 -10.71 12.23 5.01
CA LEU A 141 -11.30 13.54 4.76
C LEU A 141 -11.34 14.38 6.04
N HIS A 142 -11.66 13.79 7.19
CA HIS A 142 -11.62 14.49 8.47
C HIS A 142 -10.21 14.99 8.80
N ILE A 143 -9.19 14.12 8.69
CA ILE A 143 -7.79 14.51 8.91
C ILE A 143 -7.39 15.68 8.02
N LEU A 144 -7.80 15.67 6.75
CA LEU A 144 -7.49 16.76 5.83
C LEU A 144 -8.30 18.04 6.13
N ASP A 145 -9.54 17.95 6.61
CA ASP A 145 -10.33 19.12 7.01
C ASP A 145 -9.78 19.78 8.30
N ASP A 146 -9.29 18.97 9.24
CA ASP A 146 -8.61 19.47 10.44
C ASP A 146 -7.31 20.20 10.04
N LEU A 147 -6.50 19.55 9.19
CA LEU A 147 -5.28 20.16 8.63
C LEU A 147 -5.56 21.44 7.85
N LYS A 148 -6.69 21.51 7.13
CA LYS A 148 -7.11 22.70 6.39
C LYS A 148 -7.18 23.93 7.31
N LYS A 149 -7.72 23.76 8.53
CA LYS A 149 -7.97 24.85 9.48
C LYS A 149 -6.76 25.14 10.37
N GLU A 150 -6.08 24.09 10.81
CA GLU A 150 -5.03 24.18 11.83
C GLU A 150 -3.61 24.17 11.26
N GLY A 151 -3.39 23.50 10.12
CA GLY A 151 -2.09 23.38 9.47
C GLY A 151 -1.53 24.71 8.95
N VAL A 152 -2.38 25.68 8.65
CA VAL A 152 -1.97 27.04 8.27
C VAL A 152 -1.22 27.74 9.43
N LYS A 153 -1.54 27.38 10.68
CA LYS A 153 -0.98 27.99 11.89
C LYS A 153 0.25 27.24 12.42
N GLU A 154 0.28 25.92 12.33
CA GLU A 154 1.37 25.08 12.83
C GLU A 154 1.84 24.09 11.75
N LYS A 155 2.96 24.41 11.09
CA LYS A 155 3.52 23.58 9.99
C LYS A 155 3.91 22.16 10.43
N ASP A 156 4.22 21.94 11.71
CA ASP A 156 4.54 20.62 12.26
C ASP A 156 3.34 19.66 12.24
N LEU A 157 2.10 20.19 12.16
CA LEU A 157 0.89 19.38 12.05
C LEU A 157 0.85 18.56 10.76
N TYR A 158 1.45 19.04 9.66
CA TYR A 158 1.54 18.27 8.42
C TYR A 158 2.36 16.99 8.58
N GLY A 159 3.46 17.05 9.34
CA GLY A 159 4.28 15.88 9.64
C GLY A 159 3.57 14.90 10.57
N LYS A 160 2.84 15.39 11.57
CA LYS A 160 2.02 14.57 12.47
C LYS A 160 0.88 13.88 11.70
N ALA A 161 0.15 14.62 10.88
CA ALA A 161 -0.95 14.09 10.08
C ALA A 161 -0.48 13.05 9.05
N ALA A 162 0.68 13.25 8.41
CA ALA A 162 1.25 12.24 7.53
C ALA A 162 1.47 10.90 8.26
N ARG A 163 2.03 10.93 9.48
CA ARG A 163 2.22 9.73 10.31
C ARG A 163 0.89 9.12 10.75
N ILE A 164 -0.10 9.93 11.12
CA ILE A 164 -1.44 9.44 11.48
C ILE A 164 -2.07 8.69 10.30
N VAL A 165 -1.99 9.26 9.09
CA VAL A 165 -2.47 8.60 7.87
C VAL A 165 -1.73 7.28 7.64
N GLU A 166 -0.41 7.25 7.73
CA GLU A 166 0.38 6.02 7.55
C GLU A 166 -0.03 4.91 8.54
N THR A 167 -0.10 5.23 9.83
CA THR A 167 -0.54 4.30 10.88
C THR A 167 -1.97 3.80 10.67
N HIS A 168 -2.88 4.70 10.30
CA HIS A 168 -4.27 4.33 10.08
C HIS A 168 -4.43 3.40 8.88
N MET A 169 -3.75 3.69 7.77
CA MET A 169 -3.77 2.84 6.57
C MET A 169 -3.12 1.47 6.83
N GLU A 170 -2.08 1.40 7.67
CA GLU A 170 -1.50 0.13 8.15
C GLU A 170 -2.50 -0.68 8.98
N SER A 171 -3.22 -0.03 9.89
CA SER A 171 -4.23 -0.68 10.72
C SER A 171 -5.35 -1.29 9.87
N ILE A 172 -5.90 -0.52 8.93
CA ILE A 172 -6.97 -0.98 8.03
C ILE A 172 -6.52 -2.15 7.17
N GLU A 173 -5.29 -2.11 6.63
CA GLU A 173 -4.74 -3.23 5.89
C GLU A 173 -4.72 -4.51 6.73
N ASN A 174 -4.20 -4.42 7.95
CA ASN A 174 -4.11 -5.57 8.84
C ASN A 174 -5.50 -6.13 9.19
N GLU A 175 -6.47 -5.25 9.44
CA GLU A 175 -7.85 -5.64 9.73
C GLU A 175 -8.52 -6.32 8.52
N LEU A 176 -8.41 -5.74 7.33
CA LEU A 176 -8.95 -6.32 6.10
C LEU A 176 -8.30 -7.67 5.77
N VAL A 177 -6.97 -7.77 5.92
CA VAL A 177 -6.24 -9.03 5.72
C VAL A 177 -6.70 -10.09 6.71
N ALA A 178 -6.94 -9.74 7.97
CA ALA A 178 -7.47 -10.66 8.97
C ALA A 178 -8.89 -11.13 8.61
N LYS A 179 -9.77 -10.20 8.22
CA LYS A 179 -11.15 -10.52 7.79
C LYS A 179 -11.16 -11.42 6.56
N ILE A 180 -10.35 -11.15 5.54
CA ILE A 180 -10.20 -12.03 4.36
C ILE A 180 -9.80 -13.44 4.80
N LYS A 181 -8.78 -13.55 5.64
CA LYS A 181 -8.28 -14.85 6.11
C LYS A 181 -9.37 -15.65 6.84
N SER A 182 -10.24 -14.98 7.61
CA SER A 182 -11.36 -15.64 8.31
C SER A 182 -12.53 -16.05 7.41
N ILE A 183 -12.65 -15.47 6.22
CA ILE A 183 -13.72 -15.83 5.26
C ILE A 183 -13.29 -16.99 4.38
N ILE A 184 -12.00 -17.10 4.10
CA ILE A 184 -11.45 -18.09 3.17
C ILE A 184 -10.99 -19.38 3.88
N ASN A 185 -10.52 -19.27 5.13
CA ASN A 185 -10.14 -20.42 5.97
C ASN A 185 -11.24 -20.77 6.96
#